data_AF-A0A6J4YFF5-F1
#
_entry.id   AF-A0A6J4YFF5-F1
#
_cell.length_a   1.000
_cell.length_b   1.000
_cell.length_c   1.000
_cell.angle_alpha   90.00
_cell.angle_beta   90.00
_cell.angle_gamma   90.00
#
_symmetry.space_group_name_H-M   'P 1'
#
loop_
_entity.id
_entity.type
_entity.pdbx_description
1 polymer ?
#
loop_
_entity_poly.entity_id
_entity_poly.type
_entity_poly.pdbx_seq_one_letter_code
_entity_poly.pdbx_strand_id
1 'polypeptide(L)' 'MPNNWNESGRIIEIAFYTDTEEVYVVERNSLIRELMNFMYRWVEIKGKIREQPDGNKSIAAQNYRACA' A
#
# COMPACT_ATOMS: atom_id res chain seq x y z
N MET A 1 -2.60 -5.00 -2.13
CA MET A 1 -2.36 -6.42 -1.78
C MET A 1 -1.52 -6.51 -0.52
N PRO A 2 -1.61 -7.61 0.25
CA PRO A 2 -0.64 -7.92 1.30
C PRO A 2 0.78 -8.00 0.72
N ASN A 3 1.77 -7.43 1.42
CA ASN A 3 3.18 -7.48 1.03
C ASN A 3 4.03 -8.30 2.01
N ASN A 4 3.70 -8.24 3.31
CA ASN A 4 4.42 -8.97 4.34
C ASN A 4 3.49 -9.43 5.48
N TRP A 5 3.83 -10.57 6.07
CA TRP A 5 3.10 -11.21 7.18
C TRP A 5 4.06 -11.45 8.34
N ASN A 6 3.55 -11.32 9.56
CA ASN A 6 4.28 -11.78 10.73
C ASN A 6 4.15 -13.30 10.91
N GLU A 7 4.89 -13.85 11.87
CA GLU A 7 4.91 -15.27 12.22
C GLU A 7 3.52 -15.83 12.60
N SER A 8 2.60 -14.98 13.04
CA SER A 8 1.22 -15.36 13.38
C SER A 8 0.26 -15.29 12.18
N GLY A 9 0.75 -15.04 10.97
CA GLY A 9 -0.06 -14.92 9.75
C GLY A 9 -0.84 -13.60 9.64
N ARG A 10 -0.53 -12.59 10.47
CA ARG A 10 -1.14 -11.26 10.35
C ARG A 10 -0.36 -10.41 9.34
N ILE A 11 -1.09 -9.75 8.45
CA ILE A 11 -0.52 -8.79 7.50
C ILE A 11 0.06 -7.61 8.29
N ILE A 12 1.34 -7.32 8.08
CA ILE A 12 2.07 -6.21 8.69
C ILE A 12 2.44 -5.12 7.68
N GLU A 13 2.34 -5.42 6.39
CA GLU A 13 2.65 -4.50 5.31
C GLU A 13 1.73 -4.75 4.10
N ILE A 14 1.30 -3.67 3.45
CA ILE A 14 0.51 -3.71 2.22
C ILE A 14 1.22 -2.94 1.11
N ALA A 15 1.02 -3.37 -0.13
CA ALA A 15 1.55 -2.70 -1.31
C ALA A 15 0.45 -2.45 -2.36
N PHE A 16 0.56 -1.35 -3.07
CA PHE A 16 -0.24 -1.03 -4.24
C PHE A 16 0.45 -1.54 -5.49
N TYR A 17 -0.32 -2.28 -6.29
CA TYR A 17 0.08 -2.75 -7.61
C TYR A 17 -0.66 -1.87 -8.61
N THR A 18 0.08 -1.30 -9.54
CA THR A 18 -0.45 -0.41 -10.57
C THR A 18 -0.48 -1.12 -11.91
N ASP A 19 -1.25 -0.54 -12.83
CA ASP A 19 -1.45 -1.01 -14.20
C ASP A 19 -0.14 -0.99 -15.01
N THR A 20 0.82 -0.18 -14.58
CA THR A 20 2.16 -0.05 -15.19
C THR A 20 3.20 -0.96 -14.54
N GLU A 21 2.75 -2.03 -13.87
CA GLU A 21 3.58 -3.02 -13.17
C GLU A 21 4.42 -2.45 -12.02
N GLU A 22 4.21 -1.18 -11.64
CA GLU A 22 4.91 -0.59 -10.51
C GLU A 22 4.26 -0.99 -9.20
N VAL A 23 5.10 -1.29 -8.21
CA VAL A 23 4.69 -1.68 -6.86
C VAL A 23 5.13 -0.62 -5.85
N TYR A 24 4.19 -0.18 -5.01
CA TYR A 24 4.42 0.82 -3.98
C TYR A 24 4.07 0.28 -2.60
N VAL A 25 5.08 0.11 -1.74
CA VAL A 25 4.87 -0.25 -0.33
C VAL A 25 4.25 0.92 0.42
N VAL A 26 3.17 0.68 1.16
CA VAL A 26 2.52 1.73 1.95
C VAL A 26 3.31 1.95 3.23
N GLU A 27 3.81 3.17 3.42
CA GLU A 27 4.47 3.54 4.67
C GLU A 27 3.48 3.45 5.84
N ARG A 28 4.00 3.09 7.01
CA ARG A 28 3.16 2.90 8.22
C ARG A 28 2.41 4.19 8.56
N ASN A 29 1.08 4.14 8.48
CA ASN A 29 0.21 5.25 8.86
C ASN A 29 -1.15 4.74 9.40
N SER A 30 -2.03 5.66 9.79
CA SER A 30 -3.38 5.34 10.28
C SER A 30 -4.30 4.73 9.21
N LEU A 31 -4.05 5.03 7.92
CA LEU A 31 -4.89 4.61 6.80
C LEU A 31 -4.73 3.13 6.44
N ILE A 32 -3.62 2.47 6.81
CA ILE A 32 -3.37 1.05 6.51
C ILE A 32 -4.55 0.18 6.91
N ARG A 33 -5.09 0.36 8.12
CA ARG A 33 -6.23 -0.44 8.62
C ARG A 33 -7.46 -0.31 7.73
N GLU A 34 -7.72 0.89 7.22
CA GLU A 34 -8.85 1.13 6.34
C GLU A 34 -8.61 0.58 4.94
N LEU A 35 -7.39 0.79 4.40
CA LEU A 35 -6.96 0.25 3.11
C LEU A 35 -7.02 -1.28 3.06
N MET A 36 -6.83 -1.96 4.18
CA MET A 36 -7.01 -3.41 4.26
C MET A 36 -8.44 -3.86 3.91
N ASN A 37 -9.45 -3.03 4.18
CA ASN A 37 -10.84 -3.33 3.76
C ASN A 37 -11.04 -3.27 2.25
N PHE A 38 -10.06 -2.73 1.51
CA PHE A 38 -10.10 -2.59 0.05
C PHE A 38 -9.02 -3.44 -0.65
N MET A 39 -8.42 -4.44 0.01
CA MET A 39 -7.33 -5.25 -0.55
C MET A 39 -7.59 -5.83 -1.94
N TYR A 40 -8.85 -6.18 -2.21
CA TYR A 40 -9.30 -6.81 -3.46
C TYR A 40 -10.14 -5.86 -4.33
N ARG A 41 -10.01 -4.55 -4.11
CA ARG A 41 -10.74 -3.51 -4.85
C ARG A 41 -9.76 -2.48 -5.40
N TRP A 42 -10.15 -1.86 -6.51
CA TRP A 42 -9.43 -0.71 -7.03
C TRP A 42 -9.65 0.50 -6.13
N VAL A 43 -8.57 1.19 -5.82
CA VAL A 43 -8.59 2.45 -5.10
C VAL A 43 -7.61 3.42 -5.75
N GLU A 44 -7.93 4.70 -5.67
CA GLU A 44 -7.00 5.78 -5.95
C GLU A 44 -6.34 6.20 -4.65
N ILE A 45 -5.01 6.31 -4.64
CA ILE A 45 -4.24 6.73 -3.47
C ILE A 45 -3.50 8.02 -3.77
N LYS A 46 -3.58 8.98 -2.85
CA LYS A 46 -2.78 10.21 -2.89
C LYS A 46 -1.76 10.19 -1.78
N GLY A 47 -0.52 10.50 -2.13
CA GLY A 47 0.57 10.54 -1.17
C GLY A 47 1.87 11.01 -1.81
N LYS A 48 2.95 10.94 -1.03
CA LYS A 48 4.30 11.22 -1.53
C LYS A 48 4.99 9.90 -1.85
N ILE A 49 5.38 9.73 -3.11
CA ILE A 49 6.23 8.61 -3.54
C ILE A 49 7.66 8.86 -3.04
N ARG A 50 8.32 7.79 -2.60
CA ARG A 50 9.75 7.79 -2.25
C ARG A 50 10.41 6.56 -2.85
N GLU A 51 11.64 6.73 -3.28
CA GLU A 51 12.52 5.63 -3.68
C GLU A 51 13.41 5.30 -2.49
N GLN A 52 13.44 4.03 -2.11
CA GLN A 52 14.25 3.53 -1.02
C GLN A 52 15.65 3.12 -1.53
N PRO A 53 16.67 3.07 -0.65
CA PRO A 53 18.04 2.73 -1.04
C PRO A 53 18.19 1.34 -1.67
N ASP A 54 17.25 0.44 -1.43
CA ASP A 54 17.18 -0.90 -2.01
C ASP A 54 16.52 -0.94 -3.41
N GLY A 55 16.11 0.22 -3.94
CA GLY A 55 15.42 0.36 -5.22
C GLY A 55 13.90 0.17 -5.13
N ASN A 56 13.35 -0.13 -3.96
CA ASN A 56 11.91 -0.26 -3.77
C ASN A 56 11.23 1.11 -3.72
N LYS A 57 9.99 1.18 -4.19
CA LYS A 57 9.17 2.40 -4.07
C LYS A 57 8.23 2.28 -2.88
N SER A 58 8.11 3.36 -2.12
CA SER A 58 7.11 3.51 -1.07
C SER A 58 6.19 4.70 -1.33
N ILE A 59 5.02 4.67 -0.70
CA ILE A 59 4.08 5.80 -0.68
C ILE A 59 3.74 6.16 0.76
N ALA A 60 4.04 7.41 1.13
CA ALA A 60 3.51 8.04 2.33
C ALA A 60 2.08 8.51 2.06
N ALA A 61 1.09 7.65 2.32
CA ALA A 61 -0.30 7.92 1.98
C ALA A 61 -0.89 9.06 2.83
N GLN A 62 -1.60 9.97 2.17
CA GLN A 62 -2.30 11.10 2.78
C GLN A 62 -3.81 10.89 2.76
N ASN A 63 -4.35 10.34 1.67
CA ASN A 63 -5.75 9.93 1.57
C ASN A 63 -5.92 8.85 0.48
N TYR A 64 -7.12 8.29 0.42
CA TYR A 64 -7.51 7.34 -0.62
C TYR A 64 -8.98 7.53 -0.99
N ARG A 65 -9.36 7.03 -2.15
CA ARG A 65 -10.75 6.95 -2.62
C ARG A 65 -10.99 5.56 -3.21
N ALA A 66 -12.08 4.92 -2.82
CA ALA A 66 -12.52 3.69 -3.46
C ALA A 66 -13.03 3.98 -4.88
N CYS A 67 -12.60 3.18 -5.85
CA CYS A 67 -13.16 3.20 -7.19
C CYS A 67 -14.52 2.48 -7.17
N ALA A 68 -15.46 2.98 -7.97
CA ALA A 68 -16.80 2.42 -8.12
C ALA A 68 -16.77 1.16 -8.98
#